data_AF-A0A660QBW1-F1
#
_entry.id   AF-A0A660QBW1-F1
#
_cell.length_a   1.000
_cell.length_b   1.000
_cell.length_c   1.000
_cell.angle_alpha   90.00
_cell.angle_beta   90.00
_cell.angle_gamma   90.00
#
_symmetry.space_group_name_H-M   'P 1'
#
loop_
_entity.id
_entity.type
_entity.pdbx_description
1 polymer ?
#
loop_
_entity_poly.entity_id
_entity_poly.type
_entity_poly.pdbx_seq_one_letter_code
_entity_poly.pdbx_strand_id
1 'polypeptide(L)'
;MLVCYHGGTEALRHRGKEPLETPCLRVSVVKKIQGGWVEAFEYDHVVVGSGISGLTAALLLARQGGRVLVLEKAPTIGGSMARFSLKGVPFDTGFHFTGGLAPRGLLFDMLKVLGIEQEIHPVPFDGEQGTRFVFESSGNRYSFPCDRAGSLRELQHRFPDETESLETYFAQLDAVCSATTSMDLRRIGESM
;
A
#
# COMPACT_ATOMS: atom_id res chain seq x y z
N MET A 1 7.89 17.22 -10.59
CA MET A 1 6.61 17.68 -10.02
C MET A 1 6.82 17.96 -8.55
N LEU A 2 6.30 19.06 -8.00
CA LEU A 2 6.37 19.38 -6.58
C LEU A 2 5.02 19.01 -5.94
N VAL A 3 5.01 18.39 -4.77
CA VAL A 3 3.78 18.16 -4.00
C VAL A 3 4.02 18.61 -2.57
N CYS A 4 3.26 19.59 -2.09
CA CYS A 4 3.39 20.14 -0.74
C CYS A 4 2.25 19.64 0.13
N TYR A 5 2.55 19.17 1.33
CA TYR A 5 1.56 18.80 2.35
C TYR A 5 1.59 19.82 3.49
N HIS A 6 0.44 20.34 3.87
CA HIS A 6 0.27 21.21 5.04
C HIS A 6 -0.66 20.54 6.05
N GLY A 7 -0.22 20.45 7.31
CA GLY A 7 -1.11 20.13 8.43
C GLY A 7 -1.86 21.38 8.90
N GLY A 8 -3.18 21.28 9.03
CA GLY A 8 -4.04 22.32 9.61
C GLY A 8 -5.43 21.79 9.95
N THR A 9 -6.15 22.45 10.86
CA THR A 9 -7.55 22.18 11.18
C THR A 9 -8.44 23.19 10.48
N GLU A 10 -9.31 22.76 9.56
CA GLU A 10 -10.43 23.55 9.05
C GLU A 10 -11.72 22.74 9.11
N ALA A 11 -12.81 23.41 9.49
CA ALA A 11 -14.15 22.87 9.49
C ALA A 11 -14.62 22.57 8.05
N LEU A 12 -14.70 21.28 7.68
CA LEU A 12 -15.34 20.85 6.44
C LEU A 12 -16.86 21.11 6.52
N ARG A 13 -17.32 22.20 5.88
CA ARG A 13 -18.75 22.48 5.72
C ARG A 13 -19.35 21.58 4.64
N HIS A 14 -19.83 20.41 5.04
CA HIS A 14 -20.81 19.66 4.25
C HIS A 14 -22.17 20.35 4.40
N ARG A 15 -22.90 20.57 3.30
CA ARG A 15 -24.25 21.17 3.33
C ARG A 15 -25.12 20.47 4.42
N GLY A 16 -25.41 21.19 5.49
CA GLY A 16 -26.44 20.83 6.48
C GLY A 16 -26.03 19.93 7.67
N LYS A 17 -24.75 19.72 7.99
CA LYS A 17 -24.33 19.04 9.23
C LYS A 17 -23.27 19.83 9.99
N GLU A 18 -23.23 19.68 11.33
CA GLU A 18 -22.24 20.32 12.20
C GLU A 18 -20.80 19.98 11.76
N PRO A 19 -19.85 20.91 11.92
CA PRO A 19 -18.48 20.74 11.42
C PRO A 19 -17.72 19.66 12.21
N LEU A 20 -17.21 18.67 11.49
CA LEU A 20 -16.20 17.74 11.99
C LEU A 20 -14.83 18.44 11.94
N GLU A 21 -14.19 18.63 13.09
CA GLU A 21 -12.78 19.02 13.16
C GLU A 21 -11.91 17.82 12.77
N THR A 22 -11.53 17.74 11.49
CA THR A 22 -10.54 16.78 11.00
C THR A 22 -9.28 17.52 10.56
N PRO A 23 -8.07 17.02 10.92
CA PRO A 23 -6.84 17.56 10.36
C PRO A 23 -6.87 17.38 8.83
N CYS A 24 -7.04 18.49 8.10
CA CYS A 24 -7.08 18.48 6.66
C CYS A 24 -5.65 18.61 6.13
N LEU A 25 -5.16 17.57 5.46
CA LEU A 25 -3.89 17.61 4.74
C LEU A 25 -4.09 18.43 3.46
N ARG A 26 -3.51 19.62 3.37
CA ARG A 26 -3.57 20.43 2.16
C ARG A 26 -2.47 20.00 1.21
N VAL A 27 -2.85 19.36 0.10
CA VAL A 27 -1.94 18.98 -0.98
C VAL A 27 -1.88 20.09 -2.02
N SER A 28 -0.73 20.75 -2.18
CA SER A 28 -0.50 21.73 -3.24
C SER A 28 0.51 21.15 -4.23
N VAL A 29 0.07 20.85 -5.44
CA VAL A 29 0.98 20.42 -6.51
C VAL A 29 1.54 21.66 -7.20
N VAL A 30 2.83 21.95 -7.03
CA VAL A 30 3.49 23.05 -7.74
C VAL A 30 4.19 22.48 -8.98
N LYS A 31 3.80 22.96 -10.15
CA LYS A 31 4.50 22.64 -11.40
C LYS A 31 5.63 23.65 -11.58
N LYS A 32 6.76 23.21 -12.15
CA LYS A 32 7.85 24.13 -12.53
C LYS A 32 7.26 25.23 -13.42
N ILE A 33 7.21 26.46 -12.91
CA ILE A 33 6.80 27.63 -13.68
C ILE A 33 8.01 28.05 -14.52
N GLN A 34 7.86 28.17 -15.83
CA GLN A 34 8.86 28.82 -16.67
C GLN A 34 8.83 30.32 -16.32
N GLY A 35 9.83 30.83 -15.58
CA GLY A 35 9.91 32.26 -15.29
C GLY A 35 10.47 32.71 -13.93
N GLY A 36 10.95 31.81 -13.07
CA GLY A 36 11.57 32.18 -11.78
C GLY A 36 10.98 31.42 -10.60
N TRP A 37 11.58 31.60 -9.41
CA TRP A 37 11.08 31.05 -8.15
C TRP A 37 9.88 31.88 -7.69
N VAL A 38 8.68 31.29 -7.69
CA VAL A 38 7.48 31.93 -7.13
C VAL A 38 7.44 31.63 -5.64
N GLU A 39 7.38 32.69 -4.82
CA GLU A 39 7.30 32.75 -3.35
C GLU A 39 8.11 31.70 -2.55
N ALA A 40 9.03 32.18 -1.72
CA ALA A 40 9.75 31.34 -0.78
C ALA A 40 8.78 30.78 0.27
N PHE A 41 8.33 29.55 0.07
CA PHE A 41 7.61 28.80 1.10
C PHE A 41 8.63 28.21 2.09
N GLU A 42 8.42 28.44 3.37
CA GLU A 42 9.15 27.76 4.44
C GLU A 42 8.53 26.38 4.69
N TYR A 43 9.37 25.35 4.68
CA TYR A 43 9.01 23.97 4.98
C TYR A 43 9.85 23.45 6.13
N ASP A 44 9.24 22.64 6.99
CA ASP A 44 9.92 22.02 8.12
C ASP A 44 10.68 20.76 7.67
N HIS A 45 10.18 20.10 6.61
CA HIS A 45 10.75 18.87 6.06
C HIS A 45 10.76 18.86 4.53
N VAL A 46 11.79 18.25 3.95
CA VAL A 46 11.88 17.97 2.52
C VAL A 46 12.05 16.46 2.30
N VAL A 47 11.17 15.88 1.50
CA VAL A 47 11.21 14.48 1.07
C VAL A 47 11.56 14.43 -0.41
N VAL A 48 12.60 13.68 -0.77
CA VAL A 48 13.03 13.53 -2.16
C VAL A 48 12.59 12.15 -2.68
N GLY A 49 11.68 12.16 -3.64
CA GLY A 49 11.06 10.98 -4.23
C GLY A 49 9.62 10.78 -3.75
N SER A 50 8.70 10.58 -4.70
CA SER A 50 7.27 10.34 -4.44
C SER A 50 6.87 8.87 -4.58
N GLY A 51 7.80 7.96 -4.26
CA GLY A 51 7.51 6.54 -4.12
C GLY A 51 6.71 6.25 -2.84
N ILE A 52 6.28 5.00 -2.66
CA ILE A 52 5.46 4.60 -1.50
C ILE A 52 6.11 4.98 -0.17
N SER A 53 7.42 4.79 -0.01
CA SER A 53 8.14 5.14 1.22
C SER A 53 8.21 6.66 1.44
N GLY A 54 8.49 7.43 0.39
CA GLY A 54 8.54 8.90 0.46
C GLY A 54 7.18 9.51 0.78
N LEU A 55 6.12 9.06 0.10
CA LEU A 55 4.75 9.47 0.39
C LEU A 55 4.30 9.05 1.80
N THR A 56 4.68 7.85 2.25
CA THR A 56 4.43 7.38 3.62
C THR A 56 5.09 8.30 4.64
N ALA A 57 6.38 8.60 4.47
CA ALA A 57 7.12 9.50 5.36
C ALA A 57 6.52 10.91 5.36
N ALA A 58 6.22 11.45 4.18
CA ALA A 58 5.62 12.78 4.04
C ALA A 58 4.27 12.86 4.75
N LEU A 59 3.44 11.82 4.62
CA LEU A 59 2.15 11.74 5.29
C LEU A 59 2.30 11.70 6.82
N LEU A 60 3.20 10.85 7.34
CA LEU A 60 3.45 10.76 8.78
C LEU A 60 3.95 12.09 9.36
N LEU A 61 4.91 12.74 8.71
CA LEU A 61 5.45 14.04 9.12
C LEU A 61 4.37 15.14 9.07
N ALA A 62 3.56 15.18 8.02
CA ALA A 62 2.49 16.16 7.89
C ALA A 62 1.38 15.96 8.94
N ARG A 63 1.09 14.70 9.31
CA ARG A 63 0.15 14.38 10.39
C ARG A 63 0.64 14.83 11.78
N GLN A 64 1.94 14.99 11.95
CA GLN A 64 2.54 15.60 13.16
C GLN A 64 2.54 17.14 13.12
N GLY A 65 1.90 17.74 12.10
CA GLY A 65 1.79 19.20 11.94
C GLY A 65 2.93 19.82 11.12
N GLY A 66 3.86 19.01 10.60
CA GLY A 66 4.96 19.53 9.77
C GLY A 66 4.49 20.01 8.40
N ARG A 67 5.08 21.10 7.90
CA ARG A 67 4.98 21.52 6.50
C ARG A 67 5.99 20.73 5.69
N VAL A 68 5.51 19.82 4.83
CA VAL A 68 6.37 18.88 4.10
C VAL A 68 6.38 19.19 2.62
N LEU A 69 7.58 19.35 2.07
CA LEU A 69 7.83 19.48 0.64
C LEU A 69 8.24 18.12 0.05
N VAL A 70 7.49 17.59 -0.91
CA VAL A 70 7.86 16.39 -1.67
C VAL A 70 8.37 16.78 -3.06
N LEU A 71 9.60 16.37 -3.38
CA LEU A 71 10.25 16.59 -4.66
C LEU A 71 10.21 15.32 -5.51
N GLU A 72 9.60 15.39 -6.69
CA GLU A 72 9.63 14.29 -7.67
C GLU A 72 10.28 14.75 -8.98
N LYS A 73 11.24 13.96 -9.48
CA LYS A 73 11.88 14.23 -10.78
C LYS A 73 10.97 13.83 -11.94
N ALA A 74 10.18 12.78 -11.76
CA ALA A 74 9.26 12.27 -12.77
C ALA A 74 8.07 13.23 -13.00
N PRO A 75 7.39 13.10 -14.16
CA PRO A 75 6.16 13.84 -14.44
C PRO A 75 4.98 13.42 -13.55
N THR A 76 5.01 12.22 -12.99
CA THR A 76 3.94 11.61 -12.19
C THR A 76 4.47 11.14 -10.84
N ILE A 77 3.58 11.03 -9.85
CA ILE A 77 3.89 10.43 -8.56
C ILE A 77 3.85 8.90 -8.63
N GLY A 78 4.36 8.25 -7.59
CA GLY A 78 4.20 6.80 -7.35
C GLY A 78 5.51 6.01 -7.40
N GLY A 79 6.59 6.57 -7.95
CA GLY A 79 7.87 5.87 -8.08
C GLY A 79 7.71 4.53 -8.81
N SER A 80 8.15 3.43 -8.20
CA SER A 80 7.97 2.07 -8.74
C SER A 80 6.53 1.56 -8.77
N MET A 81 5.59 2.29 -8.16
CA MET A 81 4.15 2.03 -8.26
C MET A 81 3.47 2.96 -9.26
N ALA A 82 4.25 3.70 -10.06
CA ALA A 82 3.68 4.55 -11.10
C ALA A 82 3.00 3.71 -12.18
N ARG A 83 1.98 4.31 -12.79
CA ARG A 83 1.20 3.75 -13.88
C ARG A 83 1.45 4.56 -15.15
N PHE A 84 1.52 3.91 -16.29
CA PHE A 84 1.53 4.58 -17.59
C PHE A 84 0.27 4.21 -18.38
N SER A 85 -0.02 4.97 -19.43
CA SER A 85 -1.11 4.65 -20.34
C SER A 85 -0.56 4.41 -21.74
N LEU A 86 -0.98 3.30 -22.35
CA LEU A 86 -0.70 3.00 -23.75
C LEU A 86 -2.04 2.94 -24.49
N LYS A 87 -2.24 3.85 -25.44
CA LYS A 87 -3.49 3.97 -26.23
C LYS A 87 -4.76 4.09 -25.34
N GLY A 88 -4.67 4.82 -24.24
CA GLY A 88 -5.78 5.01 -23.30
C GLY A 88 -5.99 3.86 -22.31
N VAL A 89 -5.26 2.75 -22.45
CA VAL A 89 -5.29 1.62 -21.51
C VAL A 89 -4.25 1.84 -20.42
N PRO A 90 -4.60 1.72 -19.14
CA PRO A 90 -3.65 1.87 -18.05
C PRO A 90 -2.83 0.60 -17.80
N PHE A 91 -1.55 0.77 -17.47
CA PHE A 91 -0.61 -0.30 -17.14
C PHE A 91 0.20 0.05 -15.90
N ASP A 92 0.19 -0.83 -14.91
CA ASP A 92 1.07 -0.72 -13.75
C ASP A 92 2.47 -1.22 -14.11
N THR A 93 3.49 -0.66 -13.46
CA THR A 93 4.89 -0.99 -13.76
C THR A 93 5.47 -2.14 -12.94
N GLY A 94 4.70 -2.71 -12.00
CA GLY A 94 5.12 -3.94 -11.31
C GLY A 94 4.25 -4.39 -10.13
N PHE A 95 3.58 -3.49 -9.41
CA PHE A 95 2.70 -3.85 -8.30
C PHE A 95 1.27 -4.07 -8.80
N HIS A 96 0.92 -5.33 -9.12
CA HIS A 96 -0.35 -5.67 -9.79
C HIS A 96 -1.44 -6.18 -8.84
N PHE A 97 -1.04 -6.83 -7.76
CA PHE A 97 -1.93 -7.30 -6.70
C PHE A 97 -1.17 -7.48 -5.40
N THR A 98 -1.89 -7.54 -4.29
CA THR A 98 -1.29 -7.71 -2.97
C THR A 98 -2.21 -8.48 -2.03
N GLY A 99 -1.59 -9.18 -1.09
CA GLY A 99 -2.27 -9.70 0.09
C GLY A 99 -2.36 -8.66 1.21
N GLY A 100 -3.04 -9.02 2.30
CA GLY A 100 -3.01 -8.26 3.55
C GLY A 100 -3.94 -7.04 3.64
N LEU A 101 -4.82 -6.82 2.65
CA LEU A 101 -5.84 -5.76 2.68
C LEU A 101 -7.16 -6.17 3.35
N ALA A 102 -7.34 -7.45 3.66
CA ALA A 102 -8.48 -7.90 4.46
C ALA A 102 -8.41 -7.31 5.88
N PRO A 103 -9.54 -7.18 6.59
CA PRO A 103 -9.53 -6.76 8.00
C PRO A 103 -8.54 -7.59 8.82
N ARG A 104 -7.71 -6.91 9.63
CA ARG A 104 -6.60 -7.49 10.43
C ARG A 104 -5.39 -7.97 9.64
N GLY A 105 -5.35 -7.75 8.32
CA GLY A 105 -4.16 -7.94 7.50
C GLY A 105 -3.15 -6.82 7.71
N LEU A 106 -1.87 -7.14 7.55
CA LEU A 106 -0.77 -6.21 7.81
C LEU A 106 -0.88 -4.90 7.01
N LEU A 107 -1.18 -4.99 5.71
CA LEU A 107 -1.28 -3.81 4.86
C LEU A 107 -2.51 -2.96 5.23
N PHE A 108 -3.62 -3.59 5.59
CA PHE A 108 -4.78 -2.89 6.13
C PHE A 108 -4.45 -2.14 7.43
N ASP A 109 -3.72 -2.78 8.34
CA ASP A 109 -3.27 -2.16 9.59
C ASP A 109 -2.28 -0.99 9.30
N MET A 110 -1.40 -1.12 8.30
CA MET A 110 -0.55 -0.02 7.83
C MET A 110 -1.36 1.18 7.32
N LEU A 111 -2.38 0.94 6.48
CA LEU A 111 -3.24 2.01 5.96
C LEU A 111 -4.02 2.72 7.07
N LYS A 112 -4.43 1.98 8.11
CA LYS A 112 -5.06 2.55 9.32
C LYS A 112 -4.11 3.46 10.10
N VAL A 113 -2.85 3.05 10.29
CA VAL A 113 -1.83 3.90 10.93
C VAL A 113 -1.66 5.21 10.15
N LEU A 114 -1.75 5.15 8.82
CA LEU A 114 -1.68 6.31 7.94
C LEU A 114 -2.99 7.13 7.90
N GLY A 115 -4.11 6.56 8.36
CA GLY A 115 -5.43 7.19 8.34
C GLY A 115 -6.03 7.33 6.94
N ILE A 116 -5.71 6.40 6.03
CA ILE A 116 -6.16 6.40 4.63
C ILE A 116 -6.85 5.10 4.24
N GLU A 117 -7.23 4.27 5.22
CA GLU A 117 -7.85 2.97 4.96
C GLU A 117 -9.21 3.07 4.26
N GLN A 118 -9.91 4.21 4.40
CA GLN A 118 -11.17 4.47 3.71
C GLN A 118 -10.98 4.91 2.25
N GLU A 119 -9.78 5.34 1.87
CA GLU A 119 -9.45 5.79 0.52
C GLU A 119 -9.08 4.61 -0.41
N ILE A 120 -8.87 3.42 0.16
CA ILE A 120 -8.45 2.22 -0.55
C ILE A 120 -9.58 1.18 -0.49
N HIS A 121 -10.21 0.91 -1.64
CA HIS A 121 -11.25 -0.09 -1.77
C HIS A 121 -10.69 -1.36 -2.43
N PRO A 122 -10.39 -2.42 -1.66
CA PRO A 122 -9.86 -3.65 -2.21
C PRO A 122 -10.92 -4.36 -3.06
N VAL A 123 -10.49 -4.86 -4.23
CA VAL A 123 -11.28 -5.76 -5.05
C VAL A 123 -10.70 -7.17 -4.87
N PRO A 124 -11.37 -8.06 -4.11
CA PRO A 124 -10.86 -9.41 -3.89
C PRO A 124 -10.92 -10.21 -5.19
N PHE A 125 -9.92 -11.07 -5.41
CA PHE A 125 -10.04 -12.13 -6.41
C PHE A 125 -11.07 -13.16 -5.95
N ASP A 126 -11.76 -13.76 -6.91
CA ASP A 126 -12.64 -14.90 -6.65
C ASP A 126 -11.81 -16.03 -6.01
N GLY A 127 -12.30 -16.58 -4.88
CA GLY A 127 -11.59 -17.53 -4.04
C GLY A 127 -11.25 -18.84 -4.75
N GLU A 128 -12.01 -19.22 -5.78
CA GLU A 128 -11.72 -20.40 -6.61
C GLU A 128 -10.78 -20.09 -7.79
N GLN A 129 -10.61 -18.82 -8.14
CA GLN A 129 -9.81 -18.34 -9.26
C GLN A 129 -8.61 -17.52 -8.80
N GLY A 130 -7.78 -18.10 -7.93
CA GLY A 130 -6.52 -17.49 -7.55
C GLY A 130 -5.45 -17.60 -8.64
N THR A 131 -4.20 -17.81 -8.25
CA THR A 131 -3.09 -17.79 -9.22
C THR A 131 -3.04 -19.08 -10.02
N ARG A 132 -3.01 -18.95 -11.36
CA ARG A 132 -2.81 -20.09 -12.26
C ARG A 132 -1.41 -20.08 -12.87
N PHE A 133 -0.65 -21.15 -12.62
CA PHE A 133 0.63 -21.42 -13.26
C PHE A 133 0.41 -22.39 -14.42
N VAL A 134 0.86 -22.01 -15.61
CA VAL A 134 0.76 -22.82 -16.83
C VAL A 134 2.16 -23.08 -17.36
N PHE A 135 2.56 -24.35 -17.40
CA PHE A 135 3.85 -24.78 -17.91
C PHE A 135 3.67 -25.34 -19.31
N GLU A 136 3.91 -24.51 -20.32
CA GLU A 136 3.67 -24.86 -21.73
C GLU A 136 4.43 -26.13 -22.15
N SER A 137 5.70 -26.25 -21.77
CA SER A 137 6.55 -27.37 -22.16
C SER A 137 6.05 -28.74 -21.68
N SER A 138 5.30 -28.79 -20.58
CA SER A 138 4.75 -30.03 -20.00
C SER A 138 3.23 -30.14 -20.17
N GLY A 139 2.55 -29.05 -20.55
CA GLY A 139 1.09 -28.93 -20.48
C GLY A 139 0.53 -28.82 -19.06
N ASN A 140 1.38 -28.83 -18.02
CA ASN A 140 0.91 -28.83 -16.63
C ASN A 140 0.25 -27.50 -16.25
N ARG A 141 -0.84 -27.60 -15.50
CA ARG A 141 -1.60 -26.46 -14.99
C ARG A 141 -1.81 -26.60 -13.49
N TYR A 142 -1.45 -25.55 -12.75
CA TYR A 142 -1.63 -25.46 -11.32
C TYR A 142 -2.50 -24.25 -11.02
N SER A 143 -3.61 -24.43 -10.30
CA SER A 143 -4.50 -23.34 -9.89
C SER A 143 -4.51 -23.30 -8.38
N PHE A 144 -4.07 -22.20 -7.79
CA PHE A 144 -3.99 -22.03 -6.34
C PHE A 144 -5.04 -21.04 -5.86
N PRO A 145 -5.89 -21.42 -4.89
CA PRO A 145 -6.74 -20.48 -4.18
C PRO A 145 -5.94 -19.35 -3.53
N CYS A 146 -6.56 -18.19 -3.35
CA CYS A 146 -5.91 -17.02 -2.75
C CYS A 146 -5.74 -17.11 -1.22
N ASP A 147 -6.33 -18.12 -0.57
CA ASP A 147 -6.22 -18.32 0.87
C ASP A 147 -5.19 -19.41 1.23
N ARG A 148 -4.58 -19.26 2.41
CA ARG A 148 -3.56 -20.17 2.93
C ARG A 148 -4.06 -21.61 3.01
N ALA A 149 -5.28 -21.82 3.51
CA ALA A 149 -5.83 -23.15 3.72
C ALA A 149 -6.15 -23.84 2.39
N GLY A 150 -6.69 -23.11 1.42
CA GLY A 150 -6.90 -23.56 0.05
C GLY A 150 -5.60 -23.91 -0.66
N SER A 151 -4.55 -23.10 -0.48
CA SER A 151 -3.22 -23.38 -1.02
C SER A 151 -2.63 -24.68 -0.46
N LEU A 152 -2.70 -24.91 0.86
CA LEU A 152 -2.24 -26.15 1.48
C LEU A 152 -3.05 -27.37 0.98
N ARG A 153 -4.38 -27.28 0.94
CA ARG A 153 -5.25 -28.35 0.44
C ARG A 153 -4.93 -28.73 -1.01
N GLU A 154 -4.71 -27.73 -1.87
CA GLU A 154 -4.36 -27.97 -3.27
C GLU A 154 -3.00 -28.68 -3.39
N LEU A 155 -2.02 -28.32 -2.56
CA LEU A 155 -0.72 -28.99 -2.55
C LEU A 155 -0.83 -30.42 -2.04
N GLN A 156 -1.55 -30.67 -0.95
CA GLN A 156 -1.78 -32.01 -0.40
C GLN A 156 -2.53 -32.91 -1.40
N HIS A 157 -3.52 -32.37 -2.10
CA HIS A 157 -4.24 -33.12 -3.14
C HIS A 157 -3.32 -33.54 -4.30
N ARG A 158 -2.34 -32.71 -4.68
CA ARG A 158 -1.39 -33.00 -5.77
C ARG A 158 -0.21 -33.86 -5.35
N PHE A 159 0.24 -33.70 -4.11
CA PHE A 159 1.40 -34.38 -3.54
C PHE A 159 0.98 -35.11 -2.27
N PRO A 160 0.14 -36.15 -2.38
CA PRO A 160 -0.43 -36.83 -1.21
C PRO A 160 0.64 -37.45 -0.32
N ASP A 161 1.74 -37.92 -0.90
CA ASP A 161 2.87 -38.52 -0.18
C ASP A 161 3.66 -37.49 0.65
N GLU A 162 3.49 -36.19 0.39
CA GLU A 162 4.19 -35.08 1.06
C GLU A 162 3.32 -34.34 2.07
N THR A 163 2.16 -34.89 2.43
CA THR A 163 1.16 -34.22 3.28
C THR A 163 1.75 -33.72 4.61
N GLU A 164 2.51 -34.56 5.32
CA GLU A 164 3.12 -34.22 6.61
C GLU A 164 4.23 -33.16 6.46
N SER A 165 5.05 -33.28 5.40
CA SER A 165 6.07 -32.29 5.04
C SER A 165 5.46 -30.91 4.77
N LEU A 166 4.35 -30.88 4.02
CA LEU A 166 3.64 -29.65 3.66
C LEU A 166 3.02 -28.98 4.90
N GLU A 167 2.41 -29.75 5.79
CA GLU A 167 1.87 -29.21 7.05
C GLU A 167 2.97 -28.60 7.92
N THR A 168 4.10 -29.30 8.03
CA THR A 168 5.27 -28.81 8.76
C THR A 168 5.81 -27.51 8.17
N TYR A 169 5.96 -27.44 6.84
CA TYR A 169 6.42 -26.23 6.16
C TYR A 169 5.48 -25.05 6.38
N PHE A 170 4.18 -25.25 6.23
CA PHE A 170 3.19 -24.18 6.45
C PHE A 170 3.13 -23.72 7.91
N ALA A 171 3.31 -24.64 8.88
CA ALA A 171 3.43 -24.27 10.28
C ALA A 171 4.70 -23.44 10.55
N GLN A 172 5.81 -23.75 9.89
CA GLN A 172 7.04 -22.95 9.98
C GLN A 172 6.85 -21.55 9.40
N LEU A 173 6.16 -21.41 8.26
CA LEU A 173 5.81 -20.10 7.71
C LEU A 173 5.00 -19.26 8.71
N ASP A 174 4.00 -19.86 9.35
CA ASP A 174 3.19 -19.16 10.35
C ASP A 174 4.03 -18.77 11.57
N ALA A 175 4.92 -19.65 12.04
CA ALA A 175 5.81 -19.37 13.16
C ALA A 175 6.76 -18.20 12.84
N VAL A 176 7.36 -18.17 11.65
CA VAL A 176 8.23 -17.08 11.20
C VAL A 176 7.44 -15.77 11.12
N CYS A 177 6.26 -15.78 10.49
CA CYS A 177 5.40 -14.60 10.41
C CYS A 177 5.01 -14.09 11.80
N SER A 178 4.64 -14.98 12.72
CA SER A 178 4.20 -14.63 14.08
C SER A 178 5.34 -14.11 14.97
N ALA A 179 6.57 -14.58 14.73
CA ALA A 179 7.77 -14.13 15.43
C ALA A 179 8.38 -12.85 14.84
N THR A 180 7.98 -12.46 13.63
CA THR A 180 8.50 -11.27 12.96
C THR A 180 7.70 -10.04 13.37
N THR A 181 8.26 -9.18 14.21
CA THR A 181 7.58 -7.97 14.72
C THR A 181 7.01 -7.07 13.62
N SER A 182 7.72 -6.92 12.49
CA SER A 182 7.26 -6.11 11.35
C SER A 182 6.06 -6.71 10.60
N MET A 183 5.71 -7.97 10.87
CA MET A 183 4.54 -8.64 10.31
C MET A 183 3.28 -8.52 11.19
N ASP A 184 3.39 -7.93 12.39
CA ASP A 184 2.25 -7.58 13.24
C ASP A 184 2.45 -6.23 13.92
N LEU A 185 1.95 -5.16 13.30
CA LEU A 185 2.05 -3.79 13.82
C LEU A 185 1.39 -3.61 15.19
N ARG A 186 0.45 -4.49 15.57
CA ARG A 186 -0.27 -4.38 16.84
C ARG A 186 0.63 -4.71 18.04
N ARG A 187 1.71 -5.45 17.82
CA ARG A 187 2.69 -5.84 18.85
C ARG A 187 3.81 -4.82 19.05
N ILE A 188 3.96 -3.85 18.14
CA ILE A 188 5.04 -2.86 18.21
C ILE A 188 4.89 -1.96 19.44
N GLY A 189 3.66 -1.63 19.85
CA GLY A 189 3.40 -0.82 21.04
C GLY A 189 3.52 -1.56 22.38
N GLU A 190 3.56 -2.89 22.37
CA GLU A 190 3.73 -3.71 23.59
C GLU A 190 5.22 -3.90 23.96
N SER A 191 6.11 -3.52 23.04
CA SER A 191 7.56 -3.72 23.14
C SER A 191 8.34 -2.44 23.50
N MET A 192 7.64 -1.31 23.66
CA MET A 192 8.21 0.01 23.94
C MET A 192 7.90 0.49 25.36
#